data_AF-A0A6V8SI14-F1
#
_entry.id   AF-A0A6V8SI14-F1
#
_cell.length_a   1.000
_cell.length_b   1.000
_cell.length_c   1.000
_cell.angle_alpha   90.00
_cell.angle_beta   90.00
_cell.angle_gamma   90.00
#
_symmetry.space_group_name_H-M   'P 1'
#
loop_
_entity.id
_entity.type
_entity.pdbx_description
1 polymer ?
#
loop_
_entity_poly.entity_id
_entity_poly.type
_entity_poly.pdbx_seq_one_letter_code
_entity_poly.pdbx_strand_id
1 'polypeptide(L)' 'MNIERNLIFIKGEDKTEKITYCKYNNGKYDVTFTGKPTTYSYNYSNVRWLSKPEELNP' A
#
# COMPACT_ATOMS: atom_id res chain seq x y z
N MET A 1 -8.03 2.31 -6.46
CA MET A 1 -6.58 2.55 -6.27
C MET A 1 -5.90 2.06 -7.53
N ASN A 2 -5.12 2.88 -8.23
CA ASN A 2 -4.40 2.42 -9.43
C ASN A 2 -3.12 1.71 -9.00
N ILE A 3 -3.20 0.39 -8.80
CA ILE A 3 -2.07 -0.43 -8.33
C ILE A 3 -0.89 -0.46 -9.32
N GLU A 4 -1.14 -0.26 -10.61
CA GLU A 4 -0.12 -0.28 -11.67
C GLU A 4 0.94 0.82 -11.55
N ARG A 5 0.69 1.86 -10.73
CA ARG A 5 1.60 3.00 -10.56
C ARG A 5 1.97 3.27 -9.10
N ASN A 6 1.55 2.40 -8.18
CA ASN A 6 1.74 2.61 -6.75
C ASN A 6 2.38 1.37 -6.13
N LEU A 7 3.63 1.48 -5.67
CA LEU A 7 4.29 0.49 -4.83
C LEU A 7 3.97 0.78 -3.36
N ILE A 8 3.36 -0.18 -2.66
CA ILE A 8 2.96 -0.05 -1.26
C ILE A 8 3.69 -1.09 -0.42
N PHE A 9 4.53 -0.59 0.47
CA PHE A 9 5.20 -1.40 1.48
C PHE A 9 4.46 -1.28 2.81
N ILE A 10 4.15 -2.43 3.41
CA ILE A 10 3.60 -2.53 4.76
C ILE A 10 4.66 -3.15 5.66
N LYS A 11 5.10 -2.42 6.69
CA LYS A 11 6.20 -2.80 7.58
C LYS A 11 7.51 -3.17 6.85
N GLY A 12 7.77 -2.52 5.72
CA GLY A 12 8.96 -2.77 4.90
C GLY A 12 8.86 -3.93 3.92
N GLU A 13 7.74 -4.66 3.90
CA GLU A 13 7.48 -5.71 2.91
C GLU A 13 6.58 -5.18 1.79
N ASP A 14 6.90 -5.50 0.53
CA ASP A 14 6.02 -5.19 -0.59
C ASP A 14 4.73 -6.02 -0.48
N LYS A 15 3.60 -5.33 -0.43
CA LYS A 15 2.27 -5.94 -0.39
C LYS A 15 1.37 -5.41 -1.50
N THR A 16 1.89 -4.66 -2.46
CA THR A 16 1.13 -3.95 -3.51
C THR A 16 0.07 -4.82 -4.17
N GLU A 17 0.48 -5.97 -4.73
CA GLU A 17 -0.42 -6.89 -5.44
C GLU A 17 -1.48 -7.54 -4.54
N LYS A 18 -1.19 -7.60 -3.24
CA LYS A 18 -2.08 -8.21 -2.25
C LYS A 18 -3.04 -7.20 -1.66
N ILE A 19 -2.99 -5.92 -2.01
CA ILE A 19 -3.85 -4.88 -1.45
C ILE A 19 -4.99 -4.57 -2.42
N THR A 20 -6.22 -4.79 -1.98
CA THR A 20 -7.42 -4.41 -2.75
C THR A 20 -7.93 -3.03 -2.38
N TYR A 21 -7.68 -2.60 -1.15
CA TYR A 21 -8.10 -1.32 -0.61
C TYR A 21 -7.03 -0.77 0.31
N CYS A 22 -6.65 0.48 0.12
CA CYS A 22 -5.83 1.22 1.07
C CYS A 22 -6.34 2.65 1.16
N LYS A 23 -6.66 3.11 2.36
CA LYS A 23 -7.12 4.47 2.61
C LYS A 23 -6.47 5.05 3.85
N TYR A 24 -5.99 6.27 3.74
CA TYR A 24 -5.54 7.02 4.90
C TYR A 24 -6.74 7.53 5.72
N ASN A 25 -6.73 7.25 7.02
CA ASN A 25 -7.75 7.61 7.97
C ASN A 25 -7.09 8.05 9.29
N ASN A 26 -7.12 9.36 9.55
CA ASN A 26 -6.71 9.99 10.83
C ASN A 26 -5.38 9.47 11.42
N GLY A 27 -4.28 9.50 10.66
CA GLY A 27 -2.95 9.07 11.13
C GLY A 27 -2.63 7.59 10.90
N LYS A 28 -3.58 6.82 10.37
CA LYS A 28 -3.42 5.40 10.04
C LYS A 28 -3.84 5.13 8.60
N TYR A 29 -3.42 3.99 8.06
CA TYR A 29 -3.89 3.46 6.81
C TYR A 29 -4.71 2.21 7.06
N ASP A 30 -5.95 2.23 6.60
CA ASP A 30 -6.83 1.07 6.56
C ASP A 30 -6.55 0.29 5.28
N VAL A 31 -6.09 -0.96 5.43
CA VAL A 31 -5.62 -1.82 4.35
C VAL A 31 -6.43 -3.11 4.33
N THR A 32 -7.05 -3.43 3.20
CA THR A 32 -7.71 -4.72 2.95
C THR A 32 -6.89 -5.51 1.96
N PHE A 33 -6.69 -6.79 2.25
CA PHE A 33 -5.89 -7.67 1.42
C PHE A 33 -6.75 -8.58 0.54
N THR A 34 -6.26 -8.92 -0.65
CA THR A 34 -6.88 -9.86 -1.57
C THR A 34 -7.13 -11.20 -0.87
N GLY A 35 -8.34 -11.73 -0.98
CA GLY A 35 -8.73 -12.99 -0.34
C GLY A 35 -9.01 -12.88 1.17
N LYS A 36 -8.96 -11.68 1.77
CA LYS A 36 -9.33 -11.44 3.17
C LYS A 36 -10.44 -10.39 3.28
N PRO A 37 -11.56 -10.66 3.99
CA PRO A 37 -12.61 -9.68 4.20
C PRO A 37 -12.24 -8.65 5.29
N THR A 38 -11.18 -8.89 6.06
CA THR A 38 -10.78 -8.03 7.18
C THR A 38 -9.92 -6.86 6.71
N THR A 39 -10.28 -5.67 7.17
CA THR A 39 -9.47 -4.45 7.03
C THR A 39 -8.55 -4.29 8.24
N TYR A 40 -7.27 -4.05 7.99
CA TYR A 40 -6.24 -3.86 8.99
C TYR A 40 -5.78 -2.41 9.02
N SER A 41 -5.75 -1.81 10.20
CA SER A 41 -5.26 -0.44 10.37
C SER A 41 -3.78 -0.43 10.76
N TYR A 42 -2.95 0.21 9.95
CA TYR A 42 -1.51 0.39 10.18
C TYR A 42 -1.20 1.85 10.48
N ASN A 43 -0.25 2.14 11.37
CA ASN A 43 0.25 3.51 11.52
C ASN A 43 0.84 4.01 10.20
N TYR A 44 0.73 5.32 9.95
CA TYR A 44 1.29 5.93 8.73
C TYR A 44 2.78 5.63 8.54
N SER A 45 3.56 5.53 9.62
CA SER A 45 4.99 5.19 9.58
C SER A 45 5.28 3.76 9.09
N ASN A 46 4.30 2.86 9.21
CA ASN A 46 4.41 1.47 8.74
C ASN A 46 3.95 1.28 7.30
N VAL A 47 3.44 2.33 6.65
CA VAL A 47 2.89 2.24 5.29
C VAL A 47 3.61 3.24 4.41
N ARG A 48 4.43 2.72 3.49
CA ARG A 48 5.20 3.54 2.55
C ARG A 48 4.60 3.43 1.17
N TRP A 49 4.17 4.57 0.64
CA TRP A 49 3.66 4.70 -0.73
C TRP A 49 4.77 5.25 -1.60
N LEU A 50 5.15 4.49 -2.63
CA LEU A 50 6.05 4.91 -3.68
C LEU A 50 5.23 5.04 -4.96
N SER A 51 4.76 6.26 -5.22
CA SER A 51 4.00 6.62 -6.42
C SER A 51 4.97 7.19 -7.47
N LYS A 52 5.76 6.31 -8.08
CA LYS A 52 6.55 6.48 -9.33
C LYS A 52 7.79 5.58 -9.25
N PRO A 53 7.96 4.60 -10.15
CA PRO A 53 9.29 4.34 -10.65
C PRO A 53 9.69 5.56 -11.50
N GLU A 54 10.80 6.22 -11.19
CA GLU A 54 11.59 6.76 -12.30
C GLU A 54 11.94 5.53 -13.14
N GLU A 55 11.49 5.50 -14.40
CA GLU A 55 12.06 4.56 -15.36
C GLU A 55 13.58 4.74 -15.28
N LEU A 56 14.30 3.73 -14.81
CA LEU A 56 15.73 3.63 -15.04
C LEU A 56 15.88 3.41 -16.54
N ASN A 57 15.82 4.49 -17.32
CA ASN A 57 16.21 4.46 -18.71
C ASN A 57 17.70 4.11 -18.75
N PRO A 58 18.10 3.00 -19.42
CA PRO A 58 19.50 2.61 -19.59
C PRO A 58 20.28 3.61 -20.46
#